data_AF-A0A368KW70-F1
#
_entry.id   AF-A0A368KW70-F1
#
_cell.length_a   1.000
_cell.length_b   1.000
_cell.length_c   1.000
_cell.angle_alpha   90.00
_cell.angle_beta   90.00
_cell.angle_gamma   90.00
#
_symmetry.space_group_name_H-M   'P 1'
#
loop_
_entity.id
_entity.type
_entity.pdbx_description
1 polymer ?
#
loop_
_entity_poly.entity_id
_entity_poly.type
_entity_poly.pdbx_seq_one_letter_code
_entity_poly.pdbx_strand_id
1 'polypeptide(L)'
;MYAIRTTLALVAAIAFTTIAAAENRVTLEVITEKGISITALQSWSKLLNGKGADSVQVRGGRDGEKVGVEEIGSGRTKTFEVTAILSKNETLHMPDGKRFTKRNLDELPAWFNRIKVGGEEELKRNPGQDGMTAQERDDLRAKLAKKIDFDTKGQPLDVVLGDIGRHVGLEFRAAPSTIAKAKTVTAEDDVKGISGGTALAILLRAHGMVMVPKREVGGAIHLHVLTMGEQEDAWPIGHAPQGNLSQVCPVLFQFIEVEINRKPLEDVLAAILPRLKTPMFRDHYKIAKDNLNLNVDVRFPKGKTFYKKILDHVLYQAMLSLELKVDEAGTPFLWVTSAKRG
;
A
#
# COMPACT_ATOMS: atom_id res chain seq x y z
N MET A 1 17.95 -0.65 55.43
CA MET A 1 17.41 -1.76 54.63
C MET A 1 16.59 -1.16 53.48
N TYR A 2 17.23 -0.89 52.35
CA TYR A 2 16.57 -0.38 51.14
C TYR A 2 16.40 -1.56 50.17
N ALA A 3 15.15 -1.96 49.95
CA ALA A 3 14.79 -3.01 49.01
C ALA A 3 14.78 -2.43 47.59
N ILE A 4 15.81 -2.76 46.81
CA ILE A 4 15.90 -2.46 45.38
C ILE A 4 14.90 -3.38 44.67
N ARG A 5 13.83 -2.80 44.12
CA ARG A 5 12.90 -3.49 43.22
C ARG A 5 13.49 -3.44 41.81
N THR A 6 14.08 -4.55 41.38
CA THR A 6 14.53 -4.76 40.00
C THR A 6 13.33 -5.14 39.14
N THR A 7 12.83 -4.19 38.33
CA THR A 7 11.82 -4.45 37.31
C THR A 7 12.50 -5.08 36.10
N LEU A 8 12.25 -6.37 35.87
CA LEU A 8 12.75 -7.11 34.71
C LEU A 8 11.95 -6.69 33.47
N ALA A 9 12.55 -5.90 32.58
CA ALA A 9 11.97 -5.57 31.28
C ALA A 9 12.14 -6.76 30.33
N LEU A 10 11.03 -7.45 30.04
CA LEU A 10 10.98 -8.51 29.03
C LEU A 10 10.99 -7.88 27.63
N VAL A 11 12.15 -7.88 26.97
CA VAL A 11 12.29 -7.47 25.57
C VAL A 11 11.74 -8.60 24.70
N ALA A 12 10.52 -8.44 24.19
CA ALA A 12 9.97 -9.31 23.15
C ALA A 12 10.62 -8.96 21.80
N ALA A 13 11.56 -9.78 21.36
CA ALA A 13 12.17 -9.67 20.04
C ALA A 13 11.13 -10.00 18.96
N ILE A 14 10.68 -9.00 18.22
CA ILE A 14 9.89 -9.19 16.99
C ILE A 14 10.86 -9.73 15.92
N ALA A 15 10.81 -11.04 15.68
CA ALA A 15 11.55 -11.69 14.63
C ALA A 15 10.86 -11.44 13.28
N PHE A 16 11.50 -10.64 12.42
CA PHE A 16 11.21 -10.67 10.98
C PHE A 16 11.78 -11.98 10.43
N THR A 17 11.02 -13.07 10.49
CA THR A 17 11.42 -14.33 9.86
C THR A 17 11.26 -14.23 8.35
N THR A 18 12.37 -14.31 7.61
CA THR A 18 12.34 -14.66 6.18
C THR A 18 11.99 -16.14 6.06
N ILE A 19 10.70 -16.45 5.92
CA ILE A 19 10.27 -17.78 5.52
C ILE A 19 10.57 -17.90 4.03
N ALA A 20 11.57 -18.70 3.65
CA ALA A 20 11.69 -19.18 2.28
C ALA A 20 10.47 -20.06 2.00
N ALA A 21 9.52 -19.56 1.22
CA ALA A 21 8.33 -20.30 0.83
C ALA A 21 8.76 -21.50 -0.03
N ALA A 22 8.22 -22.70 0.26
CA ALA A 22 8.36 -23.83 -0.63
C ALA A 22 7.63 -23.50 -1.95
N GLU A 23 8.35 -23.37 -3.06
CA GLU A 23 7.80 -22.96 -4.34
C GLU A 23 6.90 -24.06 -4.94
N ASN A 24 5.71 -23.66 -5.41
CA ASN A 24 4.84 -24.53 -6.19
C ASN A 24 5.54 -24.98 -7.48
N ARG A 25 5.22 -26.20 -7.93
CA ARG A 25 5.80 -26.79 -9.14
C ARG A 25 4.83 -26.71 -10.31
N VAL A 26 5.38 -26.63 -11.50
CA VAL A 26 4.62 -26.63 -12.76
C VAL A 26 5.18 -27.66 -13.70
N THR A 27 4.32 -28.57 -14.13
CA THR A 27 4.61 -29.57 -15.15
C THR A 27 3.87 -29.18 -16.41
N LEU A 28 4.57 -29.13 -17.54
CA LEU A 28 3.99 -28.83 -18.85
C LEU A 28 3.87 -30.12 -19.66
N GLU A 29 2.65 -30.47 -20.01
CA GLU A 29 2.35 -31.47 -21.01
C GLU A 29 1.95 -30.78 -22.32
N VAL A 30 2.71 -31.02 -23.38
CA VAL A 30 2.40 -30.52 -24.73
C VAL A 30 1.88 -31.67 -25.56
N ILE A 31 0.63 -31.56 -25.98
CA ILE A 31 -0.03 -32.49 -26.90
C ILE A 31 -0.02 -31.91 -28.31
N THR A 32 0.35 -32.70 -29.31
CA THR A 32 0.43 -32.24 -30.71
C THR A 32 -0.83 -32.56 -31.51
N GLU A 33 -1.24 -31.66 -32.40
CA GLU A 33 -2.24 -31.98 -33.43
C GLU A 33 -1.76 -33.11 -34.38
N LYS A 34 -2.70 -33.85 -34.98
CA LYS A 34 -2.39 -34.90 -35.96
C LYS A 34 -1.62 -34.31 -37.14
N GLY A 35 -0.49 -34.91 -37.52
CA GLY A 35 0.28 -34.53 -38.71
C GLY A 35 1.48 -33.61 -38.46
N ILE A 36 1.87 -33.37 -37.20
CA ILE A 36 3.15 -32.73 -36.87
C ILE A 36 4.32 -33.71 -37.09
N SER A 37 5.43 -33.23 -37.64
CA SER A 37 6.62 -34.04 -37.89
C SER A 37 7.37 -34.38 -36.59
N ILE A 38 7.98 -35.57 -36.53
CA ILE A 38 8.79 -36.02 -35.38
C ILE A 38 9.93 -35.03 -35.08
N THR A 39 10.53 -34.45 -36.12
CA THR A 39 11.59 -33.43 -35.99
C THR A 39 11.07 -32.16 -35.30
N ALA A 40 9.84 -31.74 -35.58
CA ALA A 40 9.22 -30.60 -34.90
C ALA A 40 8.99 -30.92 -33.41
N LEU A 41 8.55 -32.13 -33.04
CA LEU A 41 8.40 -32.53 -31.63
C LEU A 41 9.73 -32.44 -30.87
N GLN A 42 10.82 -32.97 -31.45
CA GLN A 42 12.15 -32.92 -30.83
C GLN A 42 12.67 -31.48 -30.68
N SER A 43 12.41 -30.63 -31.69
CA SER A 43 12.78 -29.22 -31.64
C SER A 43 12.05 -28.49 -30.51
N TRP A 44 10.73 -28.68 -30.40
CA TRP A 44 9.91 -28.05 -29.36
C TRP A 44 10.25 -28.56 -27.95
N SER A 45 10.50 -29.87 -27.78
CA SER A 45 10.95 -30.40 -26.49
C SER A 45 12.25 -29.74 -26.02
N LYS A 46 13.25 -29.57 -26.92
CA LYS A 46 14.49 -28.86 -26.60
C LYS A 46 14.28 -27.39 -26.29
N LEU A 47 13.39 -26.72 -27.02
CA LEU A 47 13.13 -25.28 -26.85
C LEU A 47 12.39 -24.98 -25.54
N LEU A 48 11.49 -25.87 -25.10
CA LEU A 48 10.70 -25.69 -23.89
C LEU A 48 11.46 -26.09 -22.63
N ASN A 49 12.41 -27.01 -22.74
CA ASN A 49 13.29 -27.37 -21.62
C ASN A 49 14.06 -26.13 -21.12
N GLY A 50 13.95 -25.86 -19.82
CA GLY A 50 14.59 -24.71 -19.19
C GLY A 50 13.87 -23.36 -19.38
N LYS A 51 12.67 -23.34 -19.98
CA LYS A 51 11.85 -22.11 -20.14
C LYS A 51 10.84 -21.88 -19.00
N GLY A 52 11.13 -22.37 -17.80
CA GLY A 52 10.43 -22.01 -16.56
C GLY A 52 9.50 -23.07 -15.96
N ALA A 53 9.09 -24.08 -16.73
CA ALA A 53 8.44 -25.27 -16.18
C ALA A 53 9.47 -26.20 -15.52
N ASP A 54 9.07 -26.88 -14.44
CA ASP A 54 9.93 -27.79 -13.69
C ASP A 54 10.08 -29.15 -14.40
N SER A 55 9.10 -29.52 -15.21
CA SER A 55 9.16 -30.66 -16.13
C SER A 55 8.39 -30.36 -17.41
N VAL A 56 8.88 -30.88 -18.54
CA VAL A 56 8.21 -30.76 -19.85
C VAL A 56 8.12 -32.13 -20.49
N GLN A 57 6.92 -32.50 -20.95
CA GLN A 57 6.67 -33.67 -21.76
C GLN A 57 5.98 -33.26 -23.05
N VAL A 58 6.42 -33.83 -24.18
CA VAL A 58 5.81 -33.60 -25.49
C VAL A 58 5.38 -34.94 -26.07
N ARG A 59 4.10 -35.08 -26.41
CA ARG A 59 3.54 -36.31 -26.97
C ARG A 59 2.49 -36.05 -28.04
N GLY A 60 2.14 -37.10 -28.78
CA GLY A 60 1.00 -37.10 -29.68
C GLY A 60 -0.32 -36.90 -28.92
N GLY A 61 -1.16 -35.98 -29.38
CA GLY A 61 -2.49 -35.76 -28.84
C GLY A 61 -3.48 -36.85 -29.24
N ARG A 62 -4.47 -37.11 -28.38
CA ARG A 62 -5.62 -37.99 -28.65
C ARG A 62 -6.84 -37.16 -29.03
N ASP A 63 -7.80 -37.77 -29.72
CA ASP A 63 -9.03 -37.07 -30.13
C ASP A 63 -9.83 -36.63 -28.90
N GLY A 64 -10.19 -35.34 -28.85
CA GLY A 64 -10.99 -34.74 -27.77
C GLY A 64 -10.19 -34.12 -26.61
N GLU A 65 -8.87 -34.23 -26.60
CA GLU A 65 -8.03 -33.56 -25.59
C GLU A 65 -8.09 -32.02 -25.74
N LYS A 66 -8.04 -31.31 -24.62
CA LYS A 66 -8.16 -29.85 -24.54
C LYS A 66 -7.03 -29.26 -23.71
N VAL A 67 -6.76 -27.98 -23.91
CA VAL A 67 -5.90 -27.21 -23.01
C VAL A 67 -6.56 -27.10 -21.63
N GLY A 68 -5.75 -27.09 -20.57
CA GLY A 68 -6.25 -27.00 -19.20
C GLY A 68 -5.13 -26.83 -18.19
N VAL A 69 -5.52 -26.47 -16.96
CA VAL A 69 -4.64 -26.48 -15.80
C VAL A 69 -5.31 -27.32 -14.73
N GLU A 70 -4.62 -28.34 -14.23
CA GLU A 70 -5.08 -29.19 -13.13
C GLU A 70 -4.18 -29.00 -11.92
N GLU A 71 -4.78 -28.80 -10.74
CA GLU A 71 -4.05 -28.72 -9.48
C GLU A 71 -3.97 -30.12 -8.85
N ILE A 72 -2.75 -30.63 -8.69
CA ILE A 72 -2.48 -31.96 -8.14
C ILE A 72 -1.77 -31.84 -6.79
N GLY A 73 -2.33 -32.55 -5.81
CA GLY A 73 -1.83 -32.63 -4.44
C GLY A 73 -2.63 -31.79 -3.45
N SER A 74 -2.56 -32.16 -2.18
CA SER A 74 -3.12 -31.38 -1.07
C SER A 74 -2.02 -31.16 -0.03
N GLY A 75 -1.72 -29.89 0.29
CA GLY A 75 -0.64 -29.56 1.22
C GLY A 75 -0.03 -28.18 1.01
N ARG A 76 1.19 -27.99 1.55
CA ARG A 76 1.92 -26.71 1.58
C ARG A 76 2.63 -26.37 0.28
N THR A 77 2.75 -27.33 -0.65
CA THR A 77 3.33 -27.19 -1.98
C THR A 77 2.40 -27.84 -2.98
N LYS A 78 1.97 -27.09 -3.99
CA LYS A 78 1.07 -27.57 -5.05
C LYS A 78 1.86 -27.90 -6.31
N THR A 79 1.38 -28.87 -7.07
CA THR A 79 1.87 -29.13 -8.43
C THR A 79 0.75 -28.80 -9.41
N PHE A 80 1.03 -27.95 -10.39
CA PHE A 80 0.09 -27.59 -11.45
C PHE A 80 0.47 -28.31 -12.73
N GLU A 81 -0.39 -29.21 -13.20
CA GLU A 81 -0.29 -29.84 -14.52
C GLU A 81 -0.93 -28.94 -15.57
N VAL A 82 -0.11 -28.45 -16.50
CA VAL A 82 -0.55 -27.57 -17.59
C VAL A 82 -0.56 -28.38 -18.88
N THR A 83 -1.74 -28.56 -19.47
CA THR A 83 -1.88 -29.16 -20.80
C THR A 83 -1.96 -28.05 -21.85
N ALA A 84 -1.01 -28.05 -22.79
CA ALA A 84 -0.95 -27.12 -23.92
C ALA A 84 -1.02 -27.87 -25.26
N ILE A 85 -1.59 -27.25 -26.29
CA ILE A 85 -1.70 -27.86 -27.62
C ILE A 85 -0.68 -27.22 -28.57
N LEU A 86 0.19 -28.03 -29.17
CA LEU A 86 1.03 -27.61 -30.30
C LEU A 86 0.28 -27.87 -31.60
N SER A 87 -0.05 -26.81 -32.32
CA SER A 87 -0.76 -26.85 -33.60
C SER A 87 0.16 -27.10 -34.79
N LYS A 88 -0.41 -27.47 -35.94
CA LYS A 88 0.31 -27.72 -37.20
C LYS A 88 1.18 -26.55 -37.68
N ASN A 89 0.81 -25.32 -37.36
CA ASN A 89 1.58 -24.11 -37.69
C ASN A 89 2.65 -23.77 -36.64
N GLU A 90 3.07 -24.75 -35.82
CA GLU A 90 4.06 -24.59 -34.75
C GLU A 90 3.70 -23.45 -33.77
N THR A 91 2.43 -23.40 -33.36
CA THR A 91 1.96 -22.49 -32.32
C THR A 91 1.55 -23.28 -31.09
N LEU A 92 2.08 -22.93 -29.93
CA LEU A 92 1.72 -23.49 -28.65
C LEU A 92 0.52 -22.71 -28.08
N HIS A 93 -0.62 -23.37 -27.99
CA HIS A 93 -1.86 -22.86 -27.44
C HIS A 93 -1.93 -23.17 -25.95
N MET A 94 -2.10 -22.14 -25.13
CA MET A 94 -2.14 -22.23 -23.67
C MET A 94 -3.58 -22.17 -23.13
N PRO A 95 -3.81 -22.63 -21.88
CA PRO A 95 -5.14 -22.63 -21.26
C PRO A 95 -5.83 -21.26 -21.14
N ASP A 96 -5.07 -20.17 -21.01
CA ASP A 96 -5.59 -18.79 -20.95
C ASP A 96 -5.83 -18.16 -22.33
N GLY A 97 -5.71 -18.96 -23.41
CA GLY A 97 -5.81 -18.49 -24.79
C GLY A 97 -4.56 -17.80 -25.32
N LYS A 98 -3.50 -17.63 -24.51
CA LYS A 98 -2.21 -17.11 -24.98
C LYS A 98 -1.59 -18.09 -25.98
N ARG A 99 -0.91 -17.54 -26.97
CA ARG A 99 -0.24 -18.28 -28.04
C ARG A 99 1.25 -17.99 -28.03
N PHE A 100 2.05 -19.04 -27.98
CA PHE A 100 3.49 -18.95 -28.08
C PHE A 100 3.98 -19.53 -29.41
N THR A 101 4.90 -18.83 -30.04
CA THR A 101 5.63 -19.26 -31.22
C THR A 101 7.11 -19.25 -30.87
N LYS A 102 7.97 -19.80 -31.72
CA LYS A 102 9.42 -19.76 -31.52
C LYS A 102 9.99 -18.33 -31.31
N ARG A 103 9.27 -17.28 -31.72
CA ARG A 103 9.68 -15.87 -31.61
C ARG A 103 9.44 -15.23 -30.25
N ASN A 104 8.49 -15.73 -29.45
CA ASN A 104 8.10 -15.12 -28.16
C ASN A 104 8.19 -16.10 -26.99
N LEU A 105 8.99 -17.18 -27.14
CA LEU A 105 9.24 -18.15 -26.08
C LEU A 105 9.91 -17.57 -24.83
N ASP A 106 10.54 -16.40 -24.94
CA ASP A 106 11.17 -15.74 -23.79
C ASP A 106 10.16 -15.16 -22.80
N GLU A 107 8.88 -15.04 -23.19
CA GLU A 107 7.79 -14.66 -22.29
C GLU A 107 7.22 -15.87 -21.48
N LEU A 108 7.59 -17.10 -21.85
CA LEU A 108 7.07 -18.33 -21.24
C LEU A 108 7.45 -18.48 -19.75
N PRO A 109 8.68 -18.12 -19.29
CA PRO A 109 9.02 -18.17 -17.87
C PRO A 109 8.12 -17.30 -17.00
N ALA A 110 7.78 -16.09 -17.47
CA ALA A 110 6.87 -15.19 -16.76
C ALA A 110 5.45 -15.77 -16.68
N TRP A 111 5.02 -16.47 -17.73
CA TRP A 111 3.74 -17.18 -17.74
C TRP A 111 3.70 -18.33 -16.72
N PHE A 112 4.73 -19.18 -16.67
CA PHE A 112 4.81 -20.24 -15.65
C PHE A 112 4.90 -19.70 -14.23
N ASN A 113 5.57 -18.56 -14.03
CA ASN A 113 5.62 -17.93 -12.72
C ASN A 113 4.20 -17.54 -12.22
N ARG A 114 3.29 -17.14 -13.11
CA ARG A 114 1.89 -16.89 -12.75
C ARG A 114 1.19 -18.16 -12.27
N ILE A 115 1.38 -19.29 -12.96
CA ILE A 115 0.85 -20.58 -12.49
C ILE A 115 1.43 -20.94 -11.12
N LYS A 116 2.75 -20.77 -10.91
CA LYS A 116 3.39 -21.03 -9.60
C LYS A 116 2.78 -20.19 -8.47
N VAL A 117 2.30 -18.98 -8.76
CA VAL A 117 1.70 -18.11 -7.75
C VAL A 117 0.29 -18.55 -7.35
N GLY A 118 -0.56 -18.96 -8.29
CA GLY A 118 -1.97 -19.20 -7.98
C GLY A 118 -2.76 -20.04 -8.98
N GLY A 119 -2.09 -20.82 -9.82
CA GLY A 119 -2.73 -21.73 -10.76
C GLY A 119 -3.56 -21.02 -11.83
N GLU A 120 -4.65 -21.64 -12.26
CA GLU A 120 -5.53 -21.14 -13.32
C GLU A 120 -6.16 -19.78 -12.98
N GLU A 121 -6.52 -19.56 -11.72
CA GLU A 121 -7.15 -18.30 -11.30
C GLU A 121 -6.21 -17.11 -11.47
N GLU A 122 -4.91 -17.31 -11.24
CA GLU A 122 -3.89 -16.27 -11.45
C GLU A 122 -3.74 -15.90 -12.94
N LEU A 123 -4.06 -16.82 -13.86
CA LEU A 123 -4.08 -16.53 -15.31
C LEU A 123 -5.26 -15.64 -15.71
N LYS A 124 -6.40 -15.78 -15.03
CA LYS A 124 -7.63 -15.01 -15.29
C LYS A 124 -7.59 -13.60 -14.69
N ARG A 125 -6.64 -13.31 -13.80
CA ARG A 125 -6.48 -11.98 -13.20
C ARG A 125 -6.17 -10.91 -14.25
N ASN A 126 -6.76 -9.74 -14.05
CA ASN A 126 -6.44 -8.51 -14.78
C ASN A 126 -5.87 -7.47 -13.81
N PRO A 127 -4.58 -7.59 -13.42
CA PRO A 127 -3.96 -6.69 -12.45
C PRO A 127 -3.63 -5.32 -13.05
N GLY A 128 -3.61 -4.29 -12.19
CA GLY A 128 -3.02 -3.00 -12.50
C GLY A 128 -1.49 -3.03 -12.43
N GLN A 129 -0.85 -1.85 -12.53
CA GLN A 129 0.62 -1.72 -12.44
C GLN A 129 1.19 -2.15 -11.09
N ASP A 130 0.39 -2.03 -10.02
CA ASP A 130 0.68 -2.43 -8.65
C ASP A 130 0.55 -3.95 -8.40
N GLY A 131 0.20 -4.72 -9.44
CA GLY A 131 -0.01 -6.17 -9.36
C GLY A 131 -1.33 -6.57 -8.71
N MET A 132 -2.19 -5.62 -8.35
CA MET A 132 -3.49 -5.86 -7.71
C MET A 132 -4.63 -5.72 -8.72
N THR A 133 -5.64 -6.58 -8.57
CA THR A 133 -6.92 -6.46 -9.27
C THR A 133 -7.75 -5.33 -8.65
N ALA A 134 -8.86 -4.95 -9.31
CA ALA A 134 -9.80 -3.97 -8.73
C ALA A 134 -10.37 -4.45 -7.39
N GLN A 135 -10.77 -5.73 -7.30
CA GLN A 135 -11.31 -6.31 -6.07
C GLN A 135 -10.29 -6.30 -4.93
N GLU A 136 -9.04 -6.69 -5.19
CA GLU A 136 -7.97 -6.66 -4.18
C GLU A 136 -7.69 -5.24 -3.66
N ARG A 137 -7.79 -4.22 -4.52
CA ARG A 137 -7.67 -2.81 -4.10
C ARG A 137 -8.83 -2.36 -3.23
N ASP A 138 -10.05 -2.78 -3.54
CA ASP A 138 -11.24 -2.49 -2.73
C ASP A 138 -11.15 -3.18 -1.36
N ASP A 139 -10.72 -4.44 -1.32
CA ASP A 139 -10.48 -5.18 -0.08
C ASP A 139 -9.37 -4.54 0.77
N LEU A 140 -8.28 -4.12 0.13
CA LEU A 140 -7.20 -3.38 0.79
C LEU A 140 -7.73 -2.07 1.39
N ARG A 141 -8.47 -1.28 0.61
CA ARG A 141 -9.07 -0.03 1.08
C ARG A 141 -10.01 -0.28 2.26
N ALA A 142 -10.83 -1.32 2.21
CA ALA A 142 -11.72 -1.69 3.31
C ALA A 142 -10.95 -2.05 4.60
N LYS A 143 -9.81 -2.75 4.49
CA LYS A 143 -8.92 -3.01 5.64
C LYS A 143 -8.31 -1.73 6.19
N LEU A 144 -7.82 -0.85 5.31
CA LEU A 144 -7.20 0.42 5.69
C LEU A 144 -8.21 1.47 6.18
N ALA A 145 -9.50 1.30 5.93
CA ALA A 145 -10.58 2.15 6.42
C ALA A 145 -10.89 1.96 7.92
N LYS A 146 -10.35 0.93 8.58
CA LYS A 146 -10.55 0.74 10.02
C LYS A 146 -9.93 1.88 10.82
N LYS A 147 -10.71 2.47 11.73
CA LYS A 147 -10.30 3.61 12.55
C LYS A 147 -9.44 3.19 13.72
N ILE A 148 -8.35 3.92 13.91
CA ILE A 148 -7.45 3.73 15.06
C ILE A 148 -8.16 4.17 16.35
N ASP A 149 -8.14 3.34 17.38
CA ASP A 149 -8.83 3.55 18.66
C ASP A 149 -7.87 3.76 19.85
N PHE A 150 -6.56 3.75 19.60
CA PHE A 150 -5.50 3.98 20.57
C PHE A 150 -4.73 5.27 20.29
N ASP A 151 -4.14 5.85 21.32
CA ASP A 151 -3.33 7.08 21.21
C ASP A 151 -1.95 6.72 20.64
N THR A 152 -1.40 7.53 19.73
CA THR A 152 -0.11 7.22 19.07
C THR A 152 1.02 8.19 19.42
N LYS A 153 0.71 9.43 19.77
CA LYS A 153 1.72 10.49 19.90
C LYS A 153 2.80 10.16 20.94
N GLY A 154 4.05 10.38 20.57
CA GLY A 154 5.23 10.17 21.43
C GLY A 154 5.65 8.72 21.59
N GLN A 155 4.89 7.74 21.08
CA GLN A 155 5.29 6.34 21.10
C GLN A 155 6.35 6.04 20.01
N PRO A 156 7.22 5.03 20.19
CA PRO A 156 8.15 4.58 19.16
C PRO A 156 7.42 4.26 17.86
N LEU A 157 7.90 4.81 16.74
CA LEU A 157 7.17 4.71 15.47
C LEU A 157 7.05 3.25 15.00
N ASP A 158 8.08 2.44 15.14
CA ASP A 158 8.05 1.02 14.75
C ASP A 158 6.98 0.22 15.51
N VAL A 159 6.77 0.52 16.80
CA VAL A 159 5.71 -0.09 17.62
C VAL A 159 4.33 0.34 17.10
N VAL A 160 4.11 1.65 16.90
CA VAL A 160 2.84 2.19 16.39
C VAL A 160 2.51 1.60 15.03
N LEU A 161 3.48 1.52 14.11
CA LEU A 161 3.27 0.89 12.80
C LEU A 161 2.86 -0.58 12.96
N GLY A 162 3.54 -1.34 13.82
CA GLY A 162 3.18 -2.73 14.12
C GLY A 162 1.76 -2.89 14.68
N ASP A 163 1.34 -1.99 15.57
CA ASP A 163 0.01 -1.98 16.18
C ASP A 163 -1.08 -1.67 15.14
N ILE A 164 -0.86 -0.66 14.30
CA ILE A 164 -1.77 -0.34 13.19
C ILE A 164 -1.84 -1.52 12.21
N GLY A 165 -0.71 -2.14 11.86
CA GLY A 165 -0.66 -3.33 10.98
C GLY A 165 -1.51 -4.48 11.48
N ARG A 166 -1.39 -4.80 12.77
CA ARG A 166 -2.22 -5.82 13.44
C ARG A 166 -3.70 -5.45 13.44
N HIS A 167 -4.01 -4.18 13.71
CA HIS A 167 -5.37 -3.66 13.71
C HIS A 167 -6.04 -3.78 12.32
N VAL A 168 -5.32 -3.42 11.25
CA VAL A 168 -5.85 -3.53 9.87
C VAL A 168 -5.78 -4.96 9.31
N GLY A 169 -4.90 -5.79 9.84
CA GLY A 169 -4.66 -7.16 9.38
C GLY A 169 -3.75 -7.20 8.14
N LEU A 170 -2.69 -6.39 8.14
CA LEU A 170 -1.69 -6.29 7.07
C LEU A 170 -0.28 -6.26 7.67
N GLU A 171 0.66 -6.92 7.00
CA GLU A 171 2.07 -6.93 7.41
C GLU A 171 2.87 -5.85 6.69
N PHE A 172 3.90 -5.34 7.36
CA PHE A 172 4.85 -4.39 6.80
C PHE A 172 6.09 -5.08 6.24
N ARG A 173 6.62 -4.52 5.15
CA ARG A 173 7.93 -4.86 4.59
C ARG A 173 8.74 -3.57 4.44
N ALA A 174 10.02 -3.62 4.79
CA ALA A 174 10.90 -2.47 4.70
C ALA A 174 12.36 -2.94 4.63
N ALA A 175 13.23 -2.14 4.02
CA ALA A 175 14.66 -2.39 4.06
C ALA A 175 15.20 -2.27 5.52
N PRO A 176 16.28 -2.99 5.89
CA PRO A 176 16.84 -2.92 7.24
C PRO A 176 17.18 -1.50 7.71
N SER A 177 17.63 -0.62 6.81
CA SER A 177 17.91 0.80 7.10
C SER A 177 16.64 1.59 7.45
N THR A 178 15.55 1.36 6.73
CA THR A 178 14.24 1.96 7.01
C THR A 178 13.70 1.50 8.37
N ILE A 179 13.84 0.21 8.68
CA ILE A 179 13.45 -0.34 9.99
C ILE A 179 14.28 0.29 11.11
N ALA A 180 15.60 0.39 10.93
CA ALA A 180 16.48 1.03 11.90
C ALA A 180 16.09 2.50 12.15
N LYS A 181 15.76 3.24 11.09
CA LYS A 181 15.27 4.63 11.22
C LYS A 181 13.94 4.71 11.97
N ALA A 182 12.97 3.84 11.68
CA ALA A 182 11.69 3.81 12.36
C ALA A 182 11.83 3.55 13.88
N LYS A 183 12.83 2.76 14.28
CA LYS A 183 13.15 2.49 15.69
C LYS A 183 13.75 3.67 16.45
N THR A 184 14.31 4.65 15.75
CA THR A 184 14.99 5.81 16.37
C THR A 184 14.10 7.03 16.50
N VAL A 185 12.87 6.97 15.98
CA VAL A 185 11.94 8.11 15.94
C VAL A 185 10.61 7.75 16.59
N THR A 186 9.85 8.78 16.96
CA THR A 186 8.52 8.64 17.58
C THR A 186 7.43 9.18 16.67
N ALA A 187 6.21 8.73 16.87
CA ALA A 187 5.03 9.33 16.23
C ALA A 187 4.83 10.78 16.71
N GLU A 188 4.82 11.73 15.77
CA GLU A 188 4.69 13.17 16.09
C GLU A 188 3.24 13.60 16.36
N ASP A 189 2.30 12.89 15.72
CA ASP A 189 0.87 13.15 15.81
C ASP A 189 0.12 12.01 16.49
N ASP A 190 -1.03 12.36 17.09
CA ASP A 190 -1.99 11.40 17.58
C ASP A 190 -3.06 11.15 16.50
N VAL A 191 -3.01 9.99 15.86
CA VAL A 191 -3.88 9.64 14.72
C VAL A 191 -5.12 8.86 15.12
N LYS A 192 -5.45 8.83 16.41
CA LYS A 192 -6.68 8.25 16.92
C LYS A 192 -7.92 8.84 16.24
N GLY A 193 -8.84 7.96 15.87
CA GLY A 193 -10.07 8.29 15.16
C GLY A 193 -9.93 8.40 13.64
N ILE A 194 -8.71 8.38 13.10
CA ILE A 194 -8.41 8.35 11.67
C ILE A 194 -8.28 6.90 11.19
N SER A 195 -8.65 6.63 9.94
CA SER A 195 -8.45 5.33 9.31
C SER A 195 -6.98 4.95 9.15
N GLY A 196 -6.68 3.66 9.25
CA GLY A 196 -5.32 3.11 9.21
C GLY A 196 -4.49 3.55 8.00
N GLY A 197 -5.07 3.63 6.80
CA GLY A 197 -4.33 4.05 5.60
C GLY A 197 -3.79 5.47 5.71
N THR A 198 -4.69 6.42 5.97
CA THR A 198 -4.35 7.83 6.17
C THR A 198 -3.46 8.04 7.41
N ALA A 199 -3.73 7.33 8.51
CA ALA A 199 -2.92 7.36 9.73
C ALA A 199 -1.46 6.97 9.46
N LEU A 200 -1.23 5.86 8.75
CA LEU A 200 0.10 5.42 8.33
C LEU A 200 0.78 6.46 7.44
N ALA A 201 0.06 7.01 6.47
CA ALA A 201 0.60 8.02 5.57
C ALA A 201 1.05 9.30 6.31
N ILE A 202 0.28 9.77 7.30
CA ILE A 202 0.63 10.92 8.15
C ILE A 202 1.91 10.60 8.96
N LEU A 203 1.92 9.49 9.69
CA LEU A 203 3.00 9.13 10.60
C LEU A 203 4.33 8.90 9.86
N LEU A 204 4.30 8.23 8.72
CA LEU A 204 5.49 7.96 7.92
C LEU A 204 6.04 9.23 7.26
N ARG A 205 5.15 10.12 6.80
CA ARG A 205 5.55 11.34 6.09
C ARG A 205 6.40 12.26 6.95
N ALA A 206 6.08 12.42 8.22
CA ALA A 206 6.87 13.25 9.16
C ALA A 206 8.38 12.90 9.12
N HIS A 207 8.67 11.62 8.92
CA HIS A 207 10.03 11.07 8.88
C HIS A 207 10.58 10.88 7.46
N GLY A 208 9.95 11.46 6.45
CA GLY A 208 10.36 11.33 5.05
C GLY A 208 10.26 9.90 4.52
N MET A 209 9.24 9.16 4.97
CA MET A 209 8.91 7.81 4.51
C MET A 209 7.51 7.79 3.89
N VAL A 210 7.26 6.80 3.05
CA VAL A 210 5.97 6.57 2.40
C VAL A 210 5.58 5.10 2.51
N MET A 211 4.29 4.82 2.42
CA MET A 211 3.74 3.48 2.37
C MET A 211 3.28 3.18 0.94
N VAL A 212 3.70 2.05 0.38
CA VAL A 212 3.28 1.56 -0.94
C VAL A 212 2.74 0.15 -0.75
N PRO A 213 1.42 -0.07 -0.87
CA PRO A 213 0.88 -1.41 -0.87
C PRO A 213 1.32 -2.15 -2.14
N LYS A 214 1.85 -3.37 -1.97
CA LYS A 214 2.22 -4.22 -3.11
C LYS A 214 1.74 -5.64 -2.87
N ARG A 215 1.33 -6.27 -3.96
CA ARG A 215 1.07 -7.70 -3.96
C ARG A 215 2.35 -8.48 -4.22
N GLU A 216 2.69 -9.37 -3.31
CA GLU A 216 3.85 -10.25 -3.42
C GLU A 216 3.59 -11.46 -4.33
N VAL A 217 4.70 -12.11 -4.67
CA VAL A 217 4.71 -13.50 -5.13
C VAL A 217 4.02 -14.38 -4.08
N GLY A 218 2.99 -15.12 -4.50
CA GLY A 218 2.22 -16.02 -3.63
C GLY A 218 0.90 -15.48 -3.10
N GLY A 219 0.47 -14.26 -3.48
CA GLY A 219 -0.90 -13.82 -3.19
C GLY A 219 -1.02 -12.65 -2.23
N ALA A 220 -0.12 -12.58 -1.26
CA ALA A 220 -0.26 -11.69 -0.12
C ALA A 220 -0.03 -10.22 -0.51
N ILE A 221 -0.85 -9.32 0.04
CA ILE A 221 -0.61 -7.88 -0.03
C ILE A 221 0.13 -7.46 1.24
N HIS A 222 1.29 -6.82 1.06
CA HIS A 222 2.05 -6.21 2.14
C HIS A 222 2.15 -4.70 1.96
N LEU A 223 2.32 -4.00 3.10
CA LEU A 223 2.55 -2.57 3.14
C LEU A 223 4.06 -2.31 3.11
N HIS A 224 4.59 -1.86 1.98
CA HIS A 224 6.00 -1.54 1.87
C HIS A 224 6.28 -0.15 2.40
N VAL A 225 7.21 -0.01 3.34
CA VAL A 225 7.69 1.29 3.83
C VAL A 225 8.99 1.64 3.13
N LEU A 226 8.96 2.74 2.40
CA LEU A 226 10.06 3.19 1.53
C LEU A 226 10.45 4.62 1.92
N THR A 227 11.71 4.99 1.68
CA THR A 227 12.12 6.39 1.80
C THR A 227 11.45 7.21 0.70
N MET A 228 10.99 8.41 1.04
CA MET A 228 10.30 9.26 0.09
C MET A 228 11.23 9.65 -1.07
N GLY A 229 10.78 9.37 -2.28
CA GLY A 229 11.40 9.72 -3.56
C GLY A 229 10.30 9.95 -4.60
N GLU A 230 10.61 9.72 -5.88
CA GLU A 230 9.63 9.81 -6.98
C GLU A 230 8.81 8.51 -7.10
N GLN A 231 8.08 8.15 -6.04
CA GLN A 231 7.22 6.96 -6.07
C GLN A 231 5.78 7.38 -6.38
N GLU A 232 5.33 7.08 -7.61
CA GLU A 232 3.98 7.41 -8.07
C GLU A 232 2.88 6.67 -7.30
N ASP A 233 3.19 5.50 -6.73
CA ASP A 233 2.21 4.61 -6.08
C ASP A 233 2.12 4.77 -4.55
N ALA A 234 2.63 5.88 -3.99
CA ALA A 234 2.54 6.13 -2.55
C ALA A 234 1.08 6.29 -2.09
N TRP A 235 0.73 5.62 -0.99
CA TRP A 235 -0.59 5.77 -0.38
C TRP A 235 -0.80 7.22 0.07
N PRO A 236 -1.94 7.85 -0.29
CA PRO A 236 -2.12 9.27 -0.08
C PRO A 236 -2.41 9.61 1.39
N ILE A 237 -2.11 10.86 1.77
CA ILE A 237 -2.62 11.45 3.02
C ILE A 237 -4.03 11.93 2.74
N GLY A 238 -5.00 11.06 2.96
CA GLY A 238 -6.41 11.28 2.67
C GLY A 238 -6.70 11.64 1.22
N HIS A 239 -7.97 11.88 0.95
CA HIS A 239 -8.47 12.28 -0.35
C HIS A 239 -9.15 13.65 -0.28
N ALA A 240 -9.25 14.31 -1.42
CA ALA A 240 -10.10 15.48 -1.53
C ALA A 240 -11.56 15.08 -1.22
N PRO A 241 -12.28 15.84 -0.38
CA PRO A 241 -13.68 15.58 -0.10
C PRO A 241 -14.51 15.64 -1.38
N GLN A 242 -15.45 14.71 -1.51
CA GLN A 242 -16.43 14.73 -2.60
C GLN A 242 -17.64 15.57 -2.20
N GLY A 243 -18.17 16.36 -3.15
CA GLY A 243 -19.35 17.19 -2.93
C GLY A 243 -19.09 18.50 -2.19
N ASN A 244 -20.11 19.00 -1.48
CA ASN A 244 -20.07 20.31 -0.83
C ASN A 244 -19.30 20.26 0.50
N LEU A 245 -18.24 21.07 0.63
CA LEU A 245 -17.40 21.15 1.84
C LEU A 245 -18.19 21.51 3.11
N SER A 246 -19.24 22.34 2.99
CA SER A 246 -20.08 22.72 4.12
C SER A 246 -20.99 21.58 4.60
N GLN A 247 -21.18 20.53 3.80
CA GLN A 247 -21.85 19.31 4.23
C GLN A 247 -20.85 18.32 4.85
N VAL A 248 -19.65 18.22 4.27
CA VAL A 248 -18.59 17.31 4.75
C VAL A 248 -18.05 17.72 6.12
N CYS A 249 -17.81 19.02 6.33
CA CYS A 249 -17.32 19.55 7.61
C CYS A 249 -18.04 20.87 7.96
N PRO A 250 -19.32 20.80 8.41
CA PRO A 250 -20.16 21.98 8.59
C PRO A 250 -19.60 23.00 9.59
N VAL A 251 -18.95 22.51 10.64
CA VAL A 251 -18.35 23.33 11.70
C VAL A 251 -17.35 24.35 11.16
N LEU A 252 -16.63 24.05 10.07
CA LEU A 252 -15.68 24.99 9.45
C LEU A 252 -16.35 26.22 8.86
N PHE A 253 -17.65 26.14 8.54
CA PHE A 253 -18.43 27.20 7.92
C PHE A 253 -19.40 27.87 8.91
N GLN A 254 -19.33 27.50 10.19
CA GLN A 254 -20.10 28.16 11.24
C GLN A 254 -19.57 29.57 11.50
N PHE A 255 -20.46 30.56 11.48
CA PHE A 255 -20.13 31.95 11.75
C PHE A 255 -19.95 32.22 13.25
N ILE A 256 -18.90 32.95 13.58
CA ILE A 256 -18.57 33.47 14.90
C ILE A 256 -18.15 34.93 14.81
N GLU A 257 -18.28 35.66 15.92
CA GLU A 257 -17.57 36.92 16.10
C GLU A 257 -16.16 36.63 16.61
N VAL A 258 -15.17 37.28 15.99
CA VAL A 258 -13.76 37.05 16.31
C VAL A 258 -12.99 38.35 16.19
N GLU A 259 -11.99 38.48 17.05
CA GLU A 259 -10.92 39.47 16.96
C GLU A 259 -9.65 38.80 17.47
N ILE A 260 -8.59 38.81 16.68
CA ILE A 260 -7.28 38.30 17.09
C ILE A 260 -6.30 39.45 16.97
N ASN A 261 -5.92 40.01 18.11
CA ASN A 261 -4.95 41.08 18.18
C ASN A 261 -3.59 40.53 18.61
N ARG A 262 -2.71 40.30 17.64
CA ARG A 262 -1.30 39.92 17.80
C ARG A 262 -1.09 38.84 18.88
N LYS A 263 -1.38 37.61 18.52
CA LYS A 263 -1.23 36.43 19.39
C LYS A 263 -0.31 35.40 18.74
N PRO A 264 0.46 34.63 19.52
CA PRO A 264 1.19 33.47 18.97
C PRO A 264 0.24 32.54 18.20
N LEU A 265 0.69 32.04 17.05
CA LEU A 265 -0.13 31.14 16.21
C LEU A 265 -0.63 29.92 17.00
N GLU A 266 0.23 29.29 17.80
CA GLU A 266 -0.14 28.12 18.60
C GLU A 266 -1.26 28.42 19.61
N ASP A 267 -1.25 29.60 20.24
CA ASP A 267 -2.31 30.01 21.18
C ASP A 267 -3.65 30.17 20.45
N VAL A 268 -3.63 30.73 19.25
CA VAL A 268 -4.82 30.88 18.40
C VAL A 268 -5.37 29.51 18.00
N LEU A 269 -4.50 28.60 17.56
CA LEU A 269 -4.91 27.24 17.20
C LEU A 269 -5.45 26.48 18.41
N ALA A 270 -4.79 26.56 19.58
CA ALA A 270 -5.25 25.95 20.82
C ALA A 270 -6.64 26.45 21.25
N ALA A 271 -6.97 27.71 20.99
CA ALA A 271 -8.29 28.28 21.28
C ALA A 271 -9.39 27.84 20.29
N ILE A 272 -9.02 27.58 19.02
CA ILE A 272 -9.98 27.24 17.95
C ILE A 272 -10.23 25.73 17.86
N LEU A 273 -9.17 24.91 17.88
CA LEU A 273 -9.24 23.48 17.57
C LEU A 273 -10.25 22.68 18.42
N PRO A 274 -10.36 22.89 19.75
CA PRO A 274 -11.33 22.15 20.56
C PRO A 274 -12.79 22.37 20.12
N ARG A 275 -13.08 23.51 19.48
CA ARG A 275 -14.44 23.85 19.01
C ARG A 275 -14.76 23.19 17.68
N LEU A 276 -13.75 22.89 16.87
CA LEU A 276 -13.95 22.25 15.57
C LEU A 276 -14.36 20.79 15.74
N LYS A 277 -13.86 20.10 16.76
CA LYS A 277 -13.99 18.64 16.91
C LYS A 277 -13.52 17.86 15.66
N THR A 278 -12.73 18.52 14.82
CA THR A 278 -12.13 17.97 13.60
C THR A 278 -10.64 17.90 13.85
N PRO A 279 -10.01 16.72 13.72
CA PRO A 279 -8.58 16.58 13.92
C PRO A 279 -7.80 17.42 12.90
N MET A 280 -6.67 17.97 13.33
CA MET A 280 -5.78 18.76 12.48
C MET A 280 -4.36 18.19 12.59
N PHE A 281 -3.78 17.91 11.43
CA PHE A 281 -2.43 17.37 11.28
C PHE A 281 -1.56 18.33 10.49
N ARG A 282 -0.25 18.26 10.72
CA ARG A 282 0.75 19.08 10.05
C ARG A 282 1.63 18.22 9.16
N ASP A 283 1.99 18.76 8.01
CA ASP A 283 3.03 18.22 7.16
C ASP A 283 4.41 18.57 7.74
N HIS A 284 4.78 17.91 8.85
CA HIS A 284 6.04 18.18 9.57
C HIS A 284 7.25 18.14 8.62
N TYR A 285 7.25 17.19 7.69
CA TYR A 285 8.30 17.07 6.68
C TYR A 285 8.38 18.29 5.77
N LYS A 286 7.27 18.72 5.17
CA LYS A 286 7.28 19.85 4.23
C LYS A 286 7.56 21.17 4.94
N ILE A 287 7.02 21.36 6.14
CA ILE A 287 7.26 22.53 6.99
C ILE A 287 8.75 22.64 7.35
N ALA A 288 9.37 21.53 7.77
CA ALA A 288 10.80 21.48 8.06
C ALA A 288 11.66 21.69 6.80
N LYS A 289 11.33 21.01 5.70
CA LYS A 289 12.03 21.13 4.41
C LYS A 289 12.05 22.57 3.89
N ASP A 290 10.95 23.30 4.07
CA ASP A 290 10.80 24.68 3.61
C ASP A 290 11.30 25.72 4.64
N ASN A 291 11.87 25.26 5.76
CA ASN A 291 12.41 26.06 6.87
C ASN A 291 11.42 27.12 7.38
N LEU A 292 10.16 26.72 7.59
CA LEU A 292 9.14 27.65 8.06
C LEU A 292 9.23 27.85 9.58
N ASN A 293 9.21 29.11 10.02
CA ASN A 293 9.12 29.44 11.43
C ASN A 293 7.66 29.50 11.88
N LEU A 294 7.29 28.65 12.83
CA LEU A 294 5.94 28.62 13.42
C LEU A 294 5.77 29.57 14.62
N ASN A 295 6.87 30.10 15.16
CA ASN A 295 6.85 31.06 16.27
C ASN A 295 6.60 32.47 15.73
N VAL A 296 5.39 32.69 15.21
CA VAL A 296 4.95 33.98 14.67
C VAL A 296 3.69 34.47 15.38
N ASP A 297 3.62 35.79 15.56
CA ASP A 297 2.39 36.45 15.98
C ASP A 297 1.46 36.62 14.78
N VAL A 298 0.19 36.26 14.95
CA VAL A 298 -0.84 36.39 13.94
C VAL A 298 -1.93 37.37 14.41
N ARG A 299 -2.63 37.94 13.43
CA ARG A 299 -3.78 38.82 13.67
C ARG A 299 -4.95 38.47 12.77
N PHE A 300 -6.16 38.82 13.20
CA PHE A 300 -7.37 38.72 12.40
C PHE A 300 -8.30 39.90 12.77
N PRO A 301 -8.80 40.66 11.80
CA PRO A 301 -9.60 41.86 12.06
C PRO A 301 -10.92 41.51 12.76
N LYS A 302 -11.39 42.41 13.62
CA LYS A 302 -12.68 42.26 14.29
C LYS A 302 -13.82 42.11 13.28
N GLY A 303 -14.63 41.07 13.43
CA GLY A 303 -15.83 40.91 12.61
C GLY A 303 -16.51 39.56 12.75
N LYS A 304 -17.65 39.42 12.06
CA LYS A 304 -18.40 38.17 11.95
C LYS A 304 -17.93 37.38 10.72
N THR A 305 -17.42 36.17 10.92
CA THR A 305 -16.87 35.30 9.86
C THR A 305 -16.96 33.84 10.28
N PHE A 306 -16.56 32.89 9.43
CA PHE A 306 -16.50 31.46 9.75
C PHE A 306 -15.08 30.95 10.00
N TYR A 307 -14.97 29.81 10.68
CA TYR A 307 -13.70 29.20 11.12
C TYR A 307 -12.68 29.00 10.01
N LYS A 308 -13.07 28.44 8.85
CA LYS A 308 -12.13 28.21 7.74
C LYS A 308 -11.47 29.51 7.29
N LYS A 309 -12.21 30.61 7.16
CA LYS A 309 -11.64 31.91 6.77
C LYS A 309 -10.66 32.46 7.82
N ILE A 310 -10.92 32.22 9.10
CA ILE A 310 -10.00 32.58 10.18
C ILE A 310 -8.71 31.76 10.05
N LEU A 311 -8.83 30.44 9.95
CA LEU A 311 -7.69 29.53 9.83
C LEU A 311 -6.85 29.82 8.60
N ASP A 312 -7.46 29.96 7.42
CA ASP A 312 -6.76 30.31 6.17
C ASP A 312 -5.94 31.62 6.36
N HIS A 313 -6.52 32.63 7.01
CA HIS A 313 -5.86 33.93 7.21
C HIS A 313 -4.70 33.89 8.22
N VAL A 314 -4.87 33.18 9.35
CA VAL A 314 -3.82 33.10 10.38
C VAL A 314 -2.70 32.15 9.99
N LEU A 315 -3.01 31.02 9.34
CA LEU A 315 -2.01 30.07 8.84
C LEU A 315 -1.18 30.69 7.70
N TYR A 316 -1.81 31.46 6.81
CA TYR A 316 -1.09 32.13 5.73
C TYR A 316 -0.04 33.14 6.22
N GLN A 317 -0.28 33.81 7.36
CA GLN A 317 0.73 34.68 7.99
C GLN A 317 1.98 33.93 8.44
N ALA A 318 1.89 32.62 8.64
CA ALA A 318 3.00 31.71 8.92
C ALA A 318 3.49 30.96 7.66
N MET A 319 3.08 31.38 6.46
CA MET A 319 3.37 30.71 5.18
C MET A 319 2.83 29.26 5.13
N LEU A 320 1.71 28.99 5.81
CA LEU A 320 1.03 27.71 5.80
C LEU A 320 -0.28 27.77 5.00
N SER A 321 -0.67 26.65 4.42
CA SER A 321 -1.95 26.42 3.77
C SER A 321 -2.77 25.39 4.55
N LEU A 322 -4.09 25.45 4.40
CA LEU A 322 -5.04 24.53 5.02
C LEU A 322 -5.85 23.81 3.94
N GLU A 323 -5.84 22.49 3.99
CA GLU A 323 -6.65 21.62 3.15
C GLU A 323 -7.63 20.82 4.02
N LEU A 324 -8.90 20.78 3.61
CA LEU A 324 -9.86 19.82 4.15
C LEU A 324 -9.71 18.52 3.37
N LYS A 325 -9.46 17.41 4.08
CA LYS A 325 -9.33 16.07 3.51
C LYS A 325 -10.28 15.10 4.19
N VAL A 326 -10.51 13.96 3.53
CA VAL A 326 -11.25 12.83 4.09
C VAL A 326 -10.40 11.58 4.06
N ASP A 327 -10.49 10.78 5.11
CA ASP A 327 -9.78 9.51 5.21
C ASP A 327 -10.53 8.38 4.44
N GLU A 328 -10.03 7.15 4.45
CA GLU A 328 -10.66 6.02 3.74
C GLU A 328 -12.04 5.66 4.31
N ALA A 329 -12.35 6.06 5.54
CA ALA A 329 -13.64 5.89 6.20
C ALA A 329 -14.58 7.09 6.01
N GLY A 330 -14.18 8.10 5.23
CA GLY A 330 -14.94 9.34 5.04
C GLY A 330 -14.87 10.31 6.23
N THR A 331 -13.97 10.08 7.18
CA THR A 331 -13.77 10.98 8.33
C THR A 331 -13.05 12.25 7.85
N PRO A 332 -13.62 13.45 8.07
CA PRO A 332 -12.96 14.68 7.70
C PRO A 332 -11.82 15.01 8.67
N PHE A 333 -10.73 15.54 8.14
CA PHE A 333 -9.62 16.10 8.91
C PHE A 333 -8.99 17.29 8.19
N LEU A 334 -8.27 18.11 8.97
CA LEU A 334 -7.56 19.27 8.47
C LEU A 334 -6.08 18.92 8.23
N TRP A 335 -5.58 19.18 7.03
CA TRP A 335 -4.18 18.99 6.67
C TRP A 335 -3.51 20.36 6.48
N VAL A 336 -2.50 20.65 7.29
CA VAL A 336 -1.75 21.91 7.24
C VAL A 336 -0.38 21.65 6.61
N THR A 337 -0.05 22.36 5.53
CA THR A 337 1.25 22.21 4.85
C THR A 337 1.82 23.57 4.46
N SER A 338 3.00 23.59 3.84
CA SER A 338 3.64 24.82 3.37
C SER A 338 2.85 25.44 2.21
N ALA A 339 2.63 26.75 2.28
CA ALA A 339 2.04 27.54 1.19
C ALA A 339 3.07 27.96 0.14
N LYS A 340 4.38 27.69 0.34
CA LYS A 340 5.40 27.99 -0.67
C LYS A 340 5.17 27.07 -1.87
N ARG A 341 5.04 27.67 -3.06
CA ARG A 341 5.08 26.92 -4.33
C ARG A 341 6.49 26.35 -4.48
N GLY A 342 6.58 25.03 -4.67
CA GLY A 342 7.83 24.33 -4.95
C GLY A 342 8.33 24.57 -6.35
#